data_AF-A0A1D3D9K8-F1
#
_entry.id   AF-A0A1D3D9K8-F1
#
_cell.length_a   1.000
_cell.length_b   1.000
_cell.length_c   1.000
_cell.angle_alpha   90.00
_cell.angle_beta   90.00
_cell.angle_gamma   90.00
#
_symmetry.space_group_name_H-M   'P 1'
#
loop_
_entity.id
_entity.type
_entity.pdbx_description
1 polymer ?
#
loop_
_entity_poly.entity_id
_entity_poly.type
_entity_poly.pdbx_seq_one_letter_code
_entity_poly.pdbx_strand_id
1 'polypeptide(L)'
;MSIVRKDSKPIENDEEGAYLSFDAASQGVLVLTWSKHSVPNGLMHFRPRKPVPSFKFTTNQGRTELIRDCQKDTKRYFQGYCAFLKAVRAFDGEVTFIDPSGPLKTQVWLHRFEGNEVIKMEIGHAYELNGVDAVAITPFDYTALNAKTLTTSLFQEKAESSNNRVYFISPFPFVRSVEHTFKSEIPKFSYDLGLGLPAVVPAALS
;
A
#
# COMPACT_ATOMS: atom_id res chain seq x y z
N MET A 1 10.98 15.46 -7.87
CA MET A 1 9.67 16.07 -7.50
C MET A 1 9.53 16.02 -5.97
N SER A 2 8.86 17.00 -5.35
CA SER A 2 8.65 17.02 -3.89
C SER A 2 7.72 15.88 -3.47
N ILE A 3 8.11 15.07 -2.49
CA ILE A 3 7.27 14.00 -1.92
C ILE A 3 6.09 14.55 -1.11
N VAL A 4 6.26 15.76 -0.57
CA VAL A 4 5.22 16.53 0.10
C VAL A 4 4.44 17.29 -0.97
N ARG A 5 3.12 17.13 -0.99
CA ARG A 5 2.27 17.99 -1.81
C ARG A 5 2.30 19.41 -1.24
N LYS A 6 2.70 20.38 -2.07
CA LYS A 6 2.75 21.80 -1.69
C LYS A 6 1.37 22.38 -1.37
N ASP A 7 0.29 21.72 -1.82
CA ASP A 7 -1.10 22.10 -1.60
C ASP A 7 -1.81 21.23 -0.55
N SER A 8 -1.07 20.51 0.29
CA SER A 8 -1.67 19.64 1.31
C SER A 8 -2.49 20.48 2.30
N LYS A 9 -3.81 20.27 2.27
CA LYS A 9 -4.73 20.77 3.30
C LYS A 9 -4.91 19.69 4.38
N PRO A 10 -5.15 20.08 5.65
CA PRO A 10 -5.64 19.13 6.65
C PRO A 10 -6.88 18.42 6.08
N ILE A 11 -7.02 17.12 6.35
CA ILE A 11 -8.16 16.32 5.90
C ILE A 11 -9.43 17.01 6.38
N GLU A 12 -10.21 17.54 5.44
CA GLU A 12 -11.54 18.05 5.72
C GLU A 12 -12.44 16.84 6.05
N ASN A 13 -13.35 16.99 7.00
CA ASN A 13 -14.37 15.98 7.27
C ASN A 13 -15.09 15.68 5.94
N ASP A 14 -15.11 14.42 5.50
CA ASP A 14 -15.64 13.92 4.20
C ASP A 14 -14.67 13.70 3.03
N GLU A 15 -13.41 13.31 3.30
CA GLU A 15 -12.60 12.70 2.23
C GLU A 15 -12.96 11.23 1.99
N GLU A 16 -13.14 10.84 0.72
CA GLU A 16 -13.25 9.44 0.33
C GLU A 16 -11.87 8.77 0.27
N GLY A 17 -11.75 7.60 0.87
CA GLY A 17 -10.50 6.84 0.85
C GLY A 17 -10.52 5.64 1.78
N ALA A 18 -9.33 5.20 2.17
CA ALA A 18 -9.17 4.18 3.20
C ALA A 18 -8.53 4.79 4.45
N TYR A 19 -9.05 4.39 5.60
CA TYR A 19 -8.60 4.85 6.90
C TYR A 19 -7.98 3.70 7.68
N LEU A 20 -6.83 3.95 8.30
CA LEU A 20 -6.28 3.05 9.31
C LEU A 20 -6.85 3.45 10.66
N SER A 21 -7.54 2.55 11.36
CA SER A 21 -8.00 2.78 12.73
C SER A 21 -7.58 1.64 13.64
N PHE A 22 -7.48 1.94 14.93
CA PHE A 22 -7.25 0.95 15.96
C PHE A 22 -8.54 0.64 16.70
N ASP A 23 -8.90 -0.64 16.74
CA ASP A 23 -10.02 -1.16 17.50
C ASP A 23 -9.49 -1.89 18.72
N ALA A 24 -9.87 -1.46 19.92
CA ALA A 24 -9.41 -2.06 21.18
C ALA A 24 -10.02 -3.45 21.44
N ALA A 25 -11.02 -3.88 20.65
CA ALA A 25 -11.60 -5.21 20.76
C ALA A 25 -10.54 -6.31 20.54
N SER A 26 -10.71 -7.46 21.20
CA SER A 26 -9.89 -8.66 21.01
C SER A 26 -8.36 -8.43 21.06
N GLN A 27 -7.87 -7.75 22.11
CA GLN A 27 -6.44 -7.48 22.31
C GLN A 27 -5.82 -6.53 21.26
N GLY A 28 -6.64 -5.69 20.63
CA GLY A 28 -6.21 -4.66 19.70
C GLY A 28 -6.08 -5.16 18.26
N VAL A 29 -6.89 -4.59 17.36
CA VAL A 29 -6.89 -4.89 15.93
C VAL A 29 -6.67 -3.60 15.16
N LEU A 30 -5.74 -3.63 14.19
CA LEU A 30 -5.63 -2.56 13.20
C LEU A 30 -6.52 -2.89 12.01
N VAL A 31 -7.41 -1.96 11.68
CA VAL A 31 -8.42 -2.12 10.65
C VAL A 31 -8.20 -1.08 9.57
N LEU A 32 -8.17 -1.53 8.32
CA LEU A 32 -8.31 -0.68 7.15
C LEU A 32 -9.80 -0.57 6.81
N THR A 33 -10.34 0.63 6.84
CA THR A 33 -11.75 0.89 6.52
C THR A 33 -11.85 1.76 5.27
N TRP A 34 -12.38 1.20 4.19
CA TRP A 34 -12.79 1.98 3.03
C TRP A 34 -14.08 2.74 3.33
N SER A 35 -14.06 4.05 3.19
CA SER A 35 -15.20 4.91 3.48
C SER A 35 -15.27 6.06 2.49
N LYS A 36 -16.50 6.49 2.19
CA LYS A 36 -16.76 7.72 1.43
C LYS A 36 -16.78 8.97 2.30
N HIS A 37 -16.74 8.77 3.62
CA HIS A 37 -16.79 9.80 4.65
C HIS A 37 -15.64 9.62 5.63
N SER A 38 -15.34 10.66 6.40
CA SER A 38 -14.31 10.57 7.43
C SER A 38 -14.67 9.51 8.49
N VAL A 39 -13.65 8.75 8.90
CA VAL A 39 -13.80 7.73 9.95
C VAL A 39 -13.26 8.31 11.27
N PRO A 40 -14.02 8.23 12.38
CA PRO A 40 -13.54 8.70 13.67
C PRO A 40 -12.33 7.89 14.14
N ASN A 41 -11.38 8.55 14.81
CA ASN A 41 -10.16 7.93 15.34
C ASN A 41 -9.26 7.27 14.27
N GLY A 42 -9.29 7.79 13.04
CA GLY A 42 -8.34 7.40 12.00
C GLY A 42 -6.91 7.85 12.36
N LEU A 43 -5.97 6.90 12.30
CA LEU A 43 -4.54 7.11 12.51
C LEU A 43 -3.85 7.57 11.22
N MET A 44 -4.26 7.00 10.08
CA MET A 44 -3.78 7.33 8.75
C MET A 44 -4.94 7.37 7.76
N HIS A 45 -4.83 8.24 6.76
CA HIS A 45 -5.73 8.28 5.61
C HIS A 45 -4.95 7.94 4.35
N PHE A 46 -5.61 7.25 3.44
CA PHE A 46 -5.11 6.85 2.15
C PHE A 46 -6.11 7.28 1.09
N ARG A 47 -5.68 8.18 0.20
CA ARG A 47 -6.45 8.62 -0.96
C ARG A 47 -5.99 7.84 -2.20
N PRO A 48 -6.85 6.98 -2.80
CA PRO A 48 -6.52 6.24 -4.02
C PRO A 48 -6.45 7.16 -5.24
N ARG A 49 -5.46 6.95 -6.12
CA ARG A 49 -5.47 7.53 -7.48
C ARG A 49 -6.10 6.57 -8.49
N LYS A 50 -5.98 5.26 -8.25
CA LYS A 50 -6.64 4.24 -9.06
C LYS A 50 -8.11 4.08 -8.64
N PRO A 51 -9.02 3.77 -9.58
CA PRO A 51 -10.40 3.44 -9.26
C PRO A 51 -10.47 2.28 -8.26
N VAL A 52 -11.21 2.48 -7.18
CA VAL A 52 -11.42 1.45 -6.16
C VAL A 52 -12.70 0.67 -6.50
N PRO A 53 -12.64 -0.67 -6.57
CA PRO A 53 -13.83 -1.47 -6.82
C PRO A 53 -14.92 -1.24 -5.76
N SER A 54 -16.17 -1.06 -6.17
CA SER A 54 -17.28 -0.72 -5.25
C SER A 54 -17.47 -1.73 -4.12
N PHE A 55 -17.13 -3.01 -4.33
CA PHE A 55 -17.21 -4.03 -3.29
C PHE A 55 -16.30 -3.74 -2.09
N LYS A 56 -15.19 -2.99 -2.28
CA LYS A 56 -14.30 -2.62 -1.18
C LYS A 56 -14.97 -1.71 -0.14
N PHE A 57 -16.01 -0.97 -0.53
CA PHE A 57 -16.78 -0.12 0.37
C PHE A 57 -17.98 -0.84 1.00
N THR A 58 -18.50 -1.89 0.36
CA THR A 58 -19.73 -2.57 0.80
C THR A 58 -19.47 -3.87 1.56
N THR A 59 -18.45 -4.64 1.15
CA THR A 59 -18.07 -5.89 1.82
C THR A 59 -17.56 -5.60 3.24
N ASN A 60 -18.13 -6.27 4.24
CA ASN A 60 -17.81 -6.08 5.66
C ASN A 60 -17.86 -4.61 6.11
N GLN A 61 -18.78 -3.81 5.56
CA GLN A 61 -18.88 -2.37 5.83
C GLN A 61 -17.59 -1.61 5.49
N GLY A 62 -16.87 -2.08 4.47
CA GLY A 62 -15.58 -1.53 4.05
C GLY A 62 -14.40 -1.91 4.94
N ARG A 63 -14.61 -2.70 5.99
CA ARG A 63 -13.59 -3.06 6.98
C ARG A 63 -12.79 -4.27 6.52
N THR A 64 -11.48 -4.14 6.58
CA THR A 64 -10.51 -5.22 6.41
C THR A 64 -9.56 -5.19 7.60
N GLU A 65 -9.54 -6.27 8.37
CA GLU A 65 -8.56 -6.40 9.46
C GLU A 65 -7.18 -6.64 8.87
N LEU A 66 -6.23 -5.78 9.21
CA LEU A 66 -4.84 -5.92 8.76
C LEU A 66 -4.07 -6.86 9.68
N ILE A 67 -4.24 -6.69 10.99
CA ILE A 67 -3.51 -7.47 11.99
C ILE A 67 -4.21 -7.42 13.36
N ARG A 68 -4.14 -8.52 14.10
CA ARG A 68 -4.72 -8.71 15.45
C ARG A 68 -3.63 -8.85 16.52
N ASP A 69 -4.02 -8.74 17.80
CA ASP A 69 -3.16 -8.84 18.99
C ASP A 69 -2.11 -7.72 19.10
N CYS A 70 -2.44 -6.52 18.61
CA CYS A 70 -1.50 -5.40 18.58
C CYS A 70 -1.18 -4.83 19.96
N GLN A 71 -2.03 -5.04 20.97
CA GLN A 71 -1.75 -4.60 22.34
C GLN A 71 -0.72 -5.47 23.05
N LYS A 72 -0.65 -6.77 22.71
CA LYS A 72 0.31 -7.70 23.31
C LYS A 72 1.69 -7.60 22.66
N ASP A 73 1.71 -7.33 21.36
CA ASP A 73 2.94 -7.25 20.58
C ASP A 73 2.99 -5.94 19.80
N THR A 74 3.81 -5.01 20.28
CA THR A 74 4.06 -3.72 19.61
C THR A 74 4.63 -3.91 18.21
N LYS A 75 5.28 -5.04 17.92
CA LYS A 75 5.77 -5.36 16.57
C LYS A 75 4.63 -5.57 15.60
N ARG A 76 3.55 -6.23 16.03
CA ARG A 76 2.33 -6.40 15.23
C ARG A 76 1.66 -5.06 14.96
N TYR A 77 1.66 -4.16 15.93
CA TYR A 77 1.15 -2.81 15.71
C TYR A 77 1.89 -2.11 14.55
N PHE A 78 3.22 -2.14 14.53
CA PHE A 78 4.00 -1.57 13.43
C PHE A 78 3.81 -2.32 12.09
N GLN A 79 3.64 -3.65 12.12
CA GLN A 79 3.31 -4.43 10.93
C GLN A 79 2.00 -3.97 10.27
N GLY A 80 0.98 -3.64 11.08
CA GLY A 80 -0.29 -3.16 10.56
C GLY A 80 -0.17 -1.82 9.82
N TYR A 81 0.62 -0.89 10.35
CA TYR A 81 0.94 0.37 9.64
C TYR A 81 1.63 0.09 8.30
N CYS A 82 2.57 -0.85 8.27
CA CYS A 82 3.26 -1.20 7.03
C CYS A 82 2.35 -1.93 6.04
N ALA A 83 1.44 -2.78 6.51
CA ALA A 83 0.41 -3.40 5.67
C ALA A 83 -0.51 -2.34 5.04
N PHE A 84 -0.87 -1.31 5.81
CA PHE A 84 -1.63 -0.17 5.30
C PHE A 84 -0.85 0.59 4.22
N LEU A 85 0.41 0.95 4.45
CA LEU A 85 1.26 1.63 3.47
C LEU A 85 1.49 0.81 2.19
N LYS A 86 1.57 -0.52 2.31
CA LYS A 86 1.60 -1.42 1.14
C LYS A 86 0.32 -1.31 0.32
N ALA A 87 -0.85 -1.22 0.98
CA ALA A 87 -2.12 -1.01 0.31
C ALA A 87 -2.14 0.34 -0.43
N VAL A 88 -1.65 1.42 0.18
CA VAL A 88 -1.54 2.73 -0.49
C VAL A 88 -0.81 2.62 -1.83
N ARG A 89 0.36 1.98 -1.84
CA ARG A 89 1.15 1.80 -3.07
C ARG A 89 0.44 0.95 -4.13
N ALA A 90 -0.32 -0.08 -3.73
CA ALA A 90 -1.06 -0.91 -4.68
C ALA A 90 -2.05 -0.09 -5.54
N PHE A 91 -2.64 0.94 -4.93
CA PHE A 91 -3.59 1.84 -5.57
C PHE A 91 -2.97 3.16 -6.08
N ASP A 92 -1.63 3.24 -6.12
CA ASP A 92 -0.89 4.46 -6.46
C ASP A 92 -1.38 5.67 -5.65
N GLY A 93 -1.59 5.44 -4.36
CA GLY A 93 -2.22 6.39 -3.46
C GLY A 93 -1.30 7.43 -2.88
N GLU A 94 -1.94 8.44 -2.29
CA GLU A 94 -1.33 9.35 -1.34
C GLU A 94 -1.68 8.91 0.07
N VAL A 95 -0.74 9.08 1.00
CA VAL A 95 -0.96 8.78 2.42
C VAL A 95 -0.80 10.03 3.26
N THR A 96 -1.74 10.23 4.18
CA THR A 96 -1.72 11.31 5.17
C THR A 96 -1.67 10.70 6.56
N PHE A 97 -0.75 11.19 7.38
CA PHE A 97 -0.72 10.83 8.80
C PHE A 97 -1.68 11.74 9.55
N ILE A 98 -2.71 11.19 10.20
CA ILE A 98 -3.80 11.98 10.79
C ILE A 98 -3.54 12.21 12.27
N ASP A 99 -3.26 11.14 12.99
CA ASP A 99 -3.19 11.19 14.44
C ASP A 99 -2.18 10.17 14.97
N PRO A 100 -1.14 10.62 15.72
CA PRO A 100 -0.21 9.73 16.39
C PRO A 100 -0.80 9.11 17.66
N SER A 101 -2.00 9.49 18.12
CA SER A 101 -2.56 9.16 19.45
C SER A 101 -3.13 7.74 19.60
N GLY A 102 -2.76 6.82 18.72
CA GLY A 102 -3.07 5.40 18.88
C GLY A 102 -2.53 4.80 20.19
N PRO A 103 -2.79 3.50 20.46
CA PRO A 103 -2.37 2.84 21.70
C PRO A 103 -0.87 2.96 21.98
N LEU A 104 -0.07 3.10 20.92
CA LEU A 104 1.32 3.50 20.99
C LEU A 104 1.52 4.76 20.15
N LYS A 105 2.14 5.79 20.73
CA LYS A 105 2.50 7.00 19.97
C LYS A 105 3.56 6.66 18.94
N THR A 106 3.24 6.90 17.67
CA THR A 106 4.09 6.50 16.55
C THR A 106 4.44 7.66 15.64
N GLN A 107 5.50 7.43 14.87
CA GLN A 107 5.93 8.29 13.78
C GLN A 107 6.33 7.41 12.59
N VAL A 108 6.15 7.96 11.40
CA VAL A 108 6.40 7.29 10.12
C VAL A 108 7.54 7.99 9.39
N TRP A 109 8.52 7.20 8.93
CA TRP A 109 9.69 7.67 8.23
C TRP A 109 9.74 7.06 6.83
N LEU A 110 9.87 7.89 5.81
CA LEU A 110 10.01 7.50 4.42
C LEU A 110 11.47 7.67 4.01
N HIS A 111 12.02 6.68 3.33
CA HIS A 111 13.33 6.78 2.68
C HIS A 111 13.11 6.80 1.16
N ARG A 112 13.80 7.71 0.48
CA ARG A 112 13.75 7.87 -0.97
C ARG A 112 15.04 7.37 -1.59
N PHE A 113 14.90 6.49 -2.58
CA PHE A 113 16.05 5.92 -3.30
C PHE A 113 16.85 7.01 -4.02
N GLU A 114 16.13 7.93 -4.67
CA GLU A 114 16.73 9.08 -5.32
C GLU A 114 17.15 10.11 -4.26
N GLY A 115 18.46 10.25 -4.05
CA GLY A 115 19.03 11.23 -3.12
C GLY A 115 19.24 10.74 -1.69
N ASN A 116 18.85 9.50 -1.37
CA ASN A 116 18.96 8.93 -0.02
C ASN A 116 18.27 9.80 1.06
N GLU A 117 17.20 10.48 0.68
CA GLU A 117 16.49 11.43 1.54
C GLU A 117 15.66 10.66 2.57
N VAL A 118 15.70 11.13 3.82
CA VAL A 118 14.86 10.61 4.89
C VAL A 118 13.86 11.67 5.29
N ILE A 119 12.57 11.33 5.19
CA ILE A 119 11.46 12.23 5.43
C ILE A 119 10.63 11.69 6.59
N LYS A 120 10.49 12.50 7.65
CA LYS A 120 9.50 12.26 8.70
C LYS A 120 8.14 12.74 8.19
N MET A 121 7.12 11.89 8.26
CA MET A 121 5.76 12.31 7.95
C MET A 121 5.24 13.27 9.03
N GLU A 122 4.72 14.41 8.60
CA GLU A 122 4.04 15.39 9.43
C GLU A 122 2.54 15.11 9.46
N ILE A 123 1.93 15.46 10.59
CA ILE A 123 0.49 15.32 10.77
C ILE A 123 -0.23 16.25 9.80
N GLY A 124 -1.30 15.76 9.18
CA GLY A 124 -2.15 16.51 8.25
C GLY A 124 -1.55 16.73 6.86
N HIS A 125 -0.33 16.25 6.59
CA HIS A 125 0.32 16.40 5.29
C HIS A 125 0.19 15.12 4.46
N ALA A 126 -0.14 15.29 3.18
CA ALA A 126 -0.23 14.20 2.22
C ALA A 126 1.13 13.93 1.55
N TYR A 127 1.53 12.66 1.52
CA TYR A 127 2.78 12.18 0.97
C TYR A 127 2.52 11.18 -0.16
N GLU A 128 3.28 11.32 -1.24
CA GLU A 128 3.32 10.32 -2.30
C GLU A 128 4.34 9.23 -1.98
N LEU A 129 3.99 7.96 -2.21
CA LEU A 129 4.94 6.86 -1.99
C LEU A 129 5.76 6.51 -3.26
N ASN A 130 5.66 7.35 -4.30
CA ASN A 130 6.40 7.18 -5.54
C ASN A 130 7.90 7.51 -5.33
N GLY A 131 8.77 6.55 -5.64
CA GLY A 131 10.22 6.67 -5.40
C GLY A 131 10.65 6.36 -3.96
N VAL A 132 9.71 6.03 -3.07
CA VAL A 132 10.01 5.50 -1.73
C VAL A 132 10.39 4.02 -1.85
N ASP A 133 11.58 3.68 -1.38
CA ASP A 133 12.15 2.32 -1.39
C ASP A 133 12.20 1.69 -0.01
N ALA A 134 12.05 2.47 1.07
CA ALA A 134 11.90 1.94 2.42
C ALA A 134 11.00 2.83 3.28
N VAL A 135 10.33 2.21 4.26
CA VAL A 135 9.52 2.89 5.27
C VAL A 135 9.83 2.28 6.63
N ALA A 136 9.94 3.12 7.66
CA ALA A 136 10.07 2.69 9.04
C ALA A 136 8.94 3.30 9.89
N ILE A 137 8.38 2.47 10.78
CA ILE A 137 7.43 2.89 11.80
C ILE A 137 8.12 2.73 13.14
N THR A 138 8.15 3.81 13.92
CA THR A 138 8.88 3.81 15.19
C THR A 138 8.03 4.48 16.27
N PRO A 139 8.35 4.24 17.56
CA PRO A 139 7.86 5.07 18.65
C PRO A 139 8.19 6.54 18.42
N PHE A 140 7.40 7.43 19.03
CA PHE A 140 7.48 8.88 18.87
C PHE A 140 8.80 9.50 19.38
N ASP A 141 9.41 8.90 20.41
CA ASP A 141 10.65 9.37 21.04
C ASP A 141 11.92 8.92 20.30
N TYR A 142 11.79 8.11 19.27
CA TYR A 142 12.92 7.56 18.55
C TYR A 142 13.55 8.59 17.59
N THR A 143 14.80 8.97 17.81
CA THR A 143 15.45 10.07 17.06
C THR A 143 16.55 9.62 16.10
N ALA A 144 16.94 8.35 16.10
CA ALA A 144 18.11 7.90 15.34
C ALA A 144 17.94 7.98 13.80
N LEU A 145 16.70 8.01 13.32
CA LEU A 145 16.36 8.27 11.92
C LEU A 145 16.23 9.75 11.56
N ASN A 146 16.36 10.66 12.54
CA ASN A 146 16.30 12.10 12.30
C ASN A 146 17.60 12.59 11.64
N ALA A 147 17.70 12.37 10.34
CA ALA A 147 18.78 12.81 9.49
C ALA A 147 18.20 13.28 8.16
N LYS A 148 18.87 14.22 7.48
CA LYS A 148 18.42 14.68 6.15
C LYS A 148 18.57 13.57 5.10
N THR A 149 19.67 12.83 5.20
CA THR A 149 20.02 11.77 4.27
C THR A 149 20.63 10.59 5.01
N LEU A 150 20.25 9.37 4.63
CA LEU A 150 20.82 8.10 5.08
C LEU A 150 20.79 7.15 3.89
N THR A 151 21.84 6.36 3.66
CA THR A 151 21.74 5.28 2.66
C THR A 151 20.65 4.30 3.06
N THR A 152 20.03 3.61 2.09
CA THR A 152 19.00 2.60 2.38
C THR A 152 19.48 1.63 3.45
N SER A 153 20.70 1.08 3.32
CA SER A 153 21.31 0.15 4.29
C SER A 153 21.39 0.72 5.71
N LEU A 154 21.86 1.96 5.87
CA LEU A 154 22.01 2.59 7.18
C LEU A 154 20.66 2.98 7.78
N PHE A 155 19.71 3.36 6.93
CA PHE A 155 18.31 3.55 7.33
C PHE A 155 17.74 2.23 7.89
N GLN A 156 18.02 1.10 7.23
CA GLN A 156 17.60 -0.23 7.70
C GLN A 156 18.21 -0.55 9.06
N GLU A 157 19.53 -0.47 9.15
CA GLU A 157 20.30 -0.83 10.34
C GLU A 157 19.86 -0.03 11.57
N LYS A 158 19.76 1.30 11.43
CA LYS A 158 19.34 2.17 12.52
C LYS A 158 17.96 1.79 13.00
N ALA A 159 17.03 1.65 12.07
CA ALA A 159 15.65 1.42 12.42
C ALA A 159 15.44 0.00 13.00
N GLU A 160 16.21 -1.01 12.56
CA GLU A 160 16.22 -2.36 13.17
C GLU A 160 16.83 -2.37 14.58
N SER A 161 17.84 -1.53 14.82
CA SER A 161 18.51 -1.41 16.12
C SER A 161 17.58 -0.95 17.24
N SER A 162 16.40 -0.43 16.91
CA SER A 162 15.45 0.10 17.89
C SER A 162 14.59 -0.96 18.60
N ASN A 163 14.80 -2.26 18.37
CA ASN A 163 13.90 -3.36 18.76
C ASN A 163 12.46 -3.24 18.16
N ASN A 164 12.17 -2.11 17.49
CA ASN A 164 11.06 -1.89 16.59
C ASN A 164 11.56 -2.32 15.20
N ARG A 165 11.16 -3.50 14.74
CA ARG A 165 11.57 -3.95 13.42
C ARG A 165 11.00 -3.03 12.36
N VAL A 166 11.89 -2.55 11.50
CA VAL A 166 11.56 -1.93 10.21
C VAL A 166 10.83 -2.96 9.38
N TYR A 167 9.70 -2.60 8.82
CA TYR A 167 9.13 -3.39 7.76
C TYR A 167 9.38 -2.66 6.46
N PHE A 168 10.37 -3.16 5.74
CA PHE A 168 10.58 -2.79 4.37
C PHE A 168 9.33 -3.14 3.57
N ILE A 169 8.76 -2.10 2.97
CA ILE A 169 8.28 -2.23 1.61
C ILE A 169 9.59 -2.49 0.85
N SER A 170 9.87 -3.74 0.47
CA SER A 170 11.09 -4.15 -0.26
C SER A 170 11.39 -3.20 -1.44
N PRO A 171 12.54 -3.30 -2.13
CA PRO A 171 12.57 -2.86 -3.52
C PRO A 171 11.53 -3.67 -4.28
N PHE A 172 10.28 -3.19 -4.33
CA PHE A 172 9.30 -3.64 -5.29
C PHE A 172 9.94 -3.33 -6.64
N PRO A 173 9.93 -4.29 -7.58
CA PRO A 173 10.58 -4.12 -8.87
C PRO A 173 10.21 -2.74 -9.39
N PHE A 174 11.25 -1.92 -9.59
CA PHE A 174 11.13 -0.70 -10.34
C PHE A 174 10.35 -1.08 -11.60
N VAL A 175 9.10 -0.62 -11.70
CA VAL A 175 8.41 -0.63 -12.98
C VAL A 175 9.26 0.32 -13.80
N ARG A 176 10.25 -0.23 -14.51
CA ARG A 176 10.82 0.43 -15.67
C ARG A 176 9.59 0.75 -16.49
N SER A 177 9.25 2.03 -16.58
CA SER A 177 8.49 2.52 -17.71
C SER A 177 9.30 2.11 -18.93
N VAL A 178 8.96 0.95 -19.49
CA VAL A 178 9.35 0.59 -20.83
C VAL A 178 8.23 1.15 -21.69
N GLU A 179 8.30 2.45 -21.95
CA GLU A 179 7.81 2.96 -23.23
C GLU A 179 8.69 2.31 -24.31
N HIS A 180 8.32 1.11 -24.73
CA HIS A 180 8.66 0.62 -26.05
C HIS A 180 7.39 0.01 -26.65
N THR A 181 6.76 0.82 -27.49
CA THR A 181 6.17 0.44 -28.77
C THR A 181 5.82 -1.05 -28.90
N PHE A 182 4.60 -1.43 -28.52
CA PHE A 182 3.99 -2.67 -29.01
C PHE A 182 3.07 -2.33 -30.19
N LYS A 183 3.69 -2.17 -31.37
CA LYS A 183 3.01 -2.39 -32.64
C LYS A 183 2.97 -3.90 -32.88
N SER A 184 1.80 -4.36 -33.35
CA SER A 184 1.54 -5.59 -34.10
C SER A 184 1.96 -6.91 -33.48
N GLU A 185 0.98 -7.74 -33.11
CA GLU A 185 0.61 -8.94 -33.88
C GLU A 185 -0.54 -9.68 -33.19
N ILE A 186 -1.63 -9.88 -33.92
CA ILE A 186 -2.76 -10.72 -33.53
C ILE A 186 -2.47 -12.12 -34.08
N PRO A 187 -2.21 -13.16 -33.26
CA PRO A 187 -2.14 -14.50 -33.78
C PRO A 187 -3.57 -15.03 -34.02
N LYS A 188 -3.88 -15.31 -35.28
CA LYS A 188 -5.07 -16.07 -35.70
C LYS A 188 -4.97 -17.50 -35.13
N PHE A 189 -5.88 -17.85 -34.24
CA PHE A 189 -6.12 -19.25 -33.87
C PHE A 189 -6.96 -19.92 -34.96
N SER A 190 -6.32 -20.81 -35.74
CA SER A 190 -6.98 -21.75 -36.64
C SER A 190 -7.30 -23.02 -35.86
N TYR A 191 -8.58 -23.39 -35.78
CA TYR A 191 -8.99 -24.69 -35.26
C TYR A 191 -8.95 -25.70 -36.40
N ASP A 192 -7.96 -26.59 -36.36
CA ASP A 192 -7.88 -27.77 -37.22
C ASP A 192 -8.25 -28.99 -36.36
N LEU A 193 -9.51 -29.45 -36.49
CA LEU A 193 -9.98 -30.70 -35.89
C LEU A 193 -10.32 -31.66 -37.03
N GLY A 194 -9.29 -32.33 -37.53
CA GLY A 194 -9.40 -33.49 -38.39
C GLY A 194 -9.96 -34.69 -37.61
N LEU A 195 -11.25 -34.97 -37.78
CA LEU A 195 -11.83 -36.27 -37.51
C LEU A 195 -12.06 -36.98 -38.85
N GLY A 196 -11.21 -37.99 -39.09
CA GLY A 196 -11.33 -38.89 -40.22
C GLY A 196 -12.59 -39.76 -40.12
N LEU A 197 -13.48 -39.60 -41.09
CA LEU A 197 -14.56 -40.54 -41.40
C LEU A 197 -14.05 -41.53 -42.47
N PRO A 198 -14.16 -42.85 -42.28
CA PRO A 198 -13.96 -43.79 -43.36
C PRO A 198 -15.17 -43.83 -44.30
N ALA A 199 -14.87 -43.88 -45.59
CA ALA A 199 -15.79 -43.90 -46.72
C ALA A 199 -16.69 -45.15 -46.73
N VAL A 200 -17.98 -44.95 -47.03
CA VAL A 200 -18.89 -46.00 -47.49
C VAL A 200 -19.31 -45.66 -48.93
N VAL A 201 -19.05 -46.62 -49.81
CA VAL A 201 -19.26 -46.59 -51.27
C VAL A 201 -20.75 -46.69 -51.61
N PRO A 202 -21.27 -45.94 -52.61
CA PRO A 202 -22.58 -46.20 -53.19
C PRO A 202 -22.44 -47.11 -54.42
N ALA A 203 -23.13 -48.25 -54.41
CA ALA A 203 -23.39 -49.04 -55.62
C ALA A 203 -24.82 -48.77 -56.09
N ALA A 204 -24.96 -48.41 -57.37
CA ALA A 204 -26.21 -48.16 -58.05
C ALA A 204 -26.62 -49.37 -58.93
N LEU A 205 -27.93 -49.46 -59.22
CA LEU A 205 -28.62 -50.32 -60.21
C LEU A 205 -28.72 -51.81 -59.78
N SER A 206 -29.85 -52.51 -59.87
CA SER A 206 -31.07 -52.40 -60.70
C SER A 206 -32.28 -52.98 -59.94
#